data_AF-A0A415JHR0-F1
#
_entry.id   AF-A0A415JHR0-F1
#
_cell.length_a   1.000
_cell.length_b   1.000
_cell.length_c   1.000
_cell.angle_alpha   90.00
_cell.angle_beta   90.00
_cell.angle_gamma   90.00
#
_symmetry.space_group_name_H-M   'P 1'
#
loop_
_entity.id
_entity.type
_entity.pdbx_description
1 polymer ?
#
loop_
_entity_poly.entity_id
_entity_poly.type
_entity_poly.pdbx_seq_one_letter_code
_entity_poly.pdbx_strand_id
1 'polypeptide(L)'
;MSERLMVDSLMTADGEVVQLPTLGPLGPVDAEGGRIPLDTKELLDAHGECRKVESYEFSTWSQRWVVHFDSGPGSYADDCHLTPPDSLEKLADDLDRVADRQDGTACTYLDRDRRDCEGCKFEHRDCTCVEAFLRDVAARIRRLGGESK
;
A
#
# COMPACT_ATOMS: atom_id res chain seq x y z
N MET A 1 4.92 28.00 -2.75
CA MET A 1 5.61 26.70 -2.82
C MET A 1 5.62 26.17 -1.41
N SER A 2 4.80 25.16 -1.12
CA SER A 2 4.67 24.61 0.23
C SER A 2 5.75 23.55 0.39
N GLU A 3 6.83 23.90 1.06
CA GLU A 3 7.90 22.96 1.40
C GLU A 3 7.32 21.94 2.39
N ARG A 4 7.05 20.73 1.88
CA ARG A 4 6.79 19.56 2.72
C ARG A 4 8.13 19.19 3.35
N LEU A 5 8.37 19.66 4.56
CA LEU A 5 9.48 19.20 5.40
C LEU A 5 9.29 17.70 5.62
N MET A 6 10.10 16.89 4.94
CA MET A 6 10.26 15.49 5.31
C MET A 6 10.97 15.49 6.66
N VAL A 7 10.27 15.04 7.71
CA VAL A 7 10.80 14.92 9.08
C VAL A 7 11.68 13.67 9.17
N ASP A 8 12.62 13.51 8.22
CA ASP A 8 13.53 12.37 8.17
C ASP A 8 14.94 12.75 8.67
N SER A 9 15.16 14.03 9.01
CA SER A 9 16.44 14.54 9.49
C SER A 9 16.25 15.84 10.25
N LEU A 10 16.80 15.90 11.47
CA LEU A 10 16.99 17.15 12.19
C LEU A 10 18.45 17.58 11.99
N MET A 11 18.63 18.77 11.43
CA MET A 11 19.92 19.43 11.40
C MET A 11 20.16 20.05 12.78
N THR A 12 21.23 19.62 13.44
CA THR A 12 21.69 20.31 14.66
C THR A 12 22.26 21.67 14.30
N ALA A 13 22.39 22.56 15.29
CA ALA A 13 22.93 23.90 15.09
C ALA A 13 24.36 23.91 14.51
N ASP A 14 25.07 22.78 14.62
CA ASP A 14 26.44 22.58 14.12
C ASP A 14 26.48 22.01 12.69
N GLY A 15 25.32 21.84 12.05
CA GLY A 15 25.21 21.34 10.67
C GLY A 15 25.29 19.81 10.54
N GLU A 16 25.28 19.08 11.65
CA GLU A 16 25.25 17.62 11.64
C GLU A 16 23.82 17.12 11.36
N VAL A 17 23.68 16.29 10.32
CA VAL A 17 22.46 15.54 10.01
C VAL A 17 22.40 14.37 10.98
N VAL A 18 21.58 14.47 12.03
CA VAL A 18 21.41 13.34 12.96
C VAL A 18 20.23 12.50 12.47
N GLN A 19 20.52 11.29 11.98
CA GLN A 19 19.50 10.25 11.89
C GLN A 19 19.13 9.87 13.30
N LEU A 20 17.93 10.25 13.76
CA LEU A 20 17.45 9.91 15.11
C LEU A 20 17.47 8.39 15.29
N PRO A 21 18.41 7.81 16.06
CA PRO A 21 18.28 6.44 16.49
C PRO A 21 17.36 6.47 17.72
N THR A 22 16.64 5.38 18.00
CA THR A 22 15.98 5.06 19.29
C THR A 22 14.49 5.41 19.51
N LEU A 23 13.72 5.89 18.52
CA LEU A 23 12.25 6.10 18.69
C LEU A 23 11.41 5.28 17.71
N GLY A 24 11.32 3.96 17.92
CA GLY A 24 10.36 3.10 17.20
C GLY A 24 10.42 3.20 15.66
N PRO A 25 9.46 2.62 14.92
CA PRO A 25 9.29 2.91 13.51
C PRO A 25 9.00 4.41 13.36
N LEU A 26 9.64 5.08 12.39
CA LEU A 26 9.54 6.51 12.02
C LEU A 26 8.13 7.01 11.62
N GLY A 27 7.08 6.39 12.17
CA GLY A 27 5.68 6.57 11.81
C GLY A 27 5.00 5.23 11.52
N PRO A 28 3.65 5.23 11.49
CA PRO A 28 2.85 4.06 11.14
C PRO A 28 3.15 3.57 9.72
N VAL A 29 3.08 2.26 9.55
CA VAL A 29 3.27 1.57 8.27
C VAL A 29 2.04 0.69 8.06
N ASP A 30 1.49 0.71 6.84
CA ASP A 30 0.33 -0.10 6.45
C ASP A 30 0.71 -1.58 6.23
N ALA A 31 -0.28 -2.42 5.98
CA ALA A 31 -0.09 -3.86 5.77
C ALA A 31 0.80 -4.17 4.55
N GLU A 32 0.89 -3.26 3.58
CA GLU A 32 1.73 -3.37 2.38
C GLU A 32 3.15 -2.83 2.59
N GLY A 33 3.49 -2.32 3.78
CA GLY A 33 4.80 -1.72 4.07
C GLY A 33 4.92 -0.26 3.65
N GLY A 34 3.84 0.37 3.20
CA GLY A 34 3.73 1.78 2.87
C GLY A 34 3.65 2.66 4.12
N ARG A 35 4.41 3.76 4.16
CA ARG A 35 4.29 4.71 5.28
C ARG A 35 2.93 5.40 5.24
N ILE A 36 2.23 5.41 6.37
CA ILE A 36 0.98 6.16 6.55
C ILE A 36 1.34 7.58 7.01
N PRO A 37 1.06 8.63 6.23
CA PRO A 37 1.23 10.01 6.67
C PRO A 37 0.35 10.31 7.89
N LEU A 38 0.88 11.01 8.90
CA LEU A 38 0.12 11.33 10.12
C LEU A 38 -1.05 12.32 9.87
N ASP A 39 -1.10 12.97 8.72
CA ASP A 39 -2.21 13.82 8.27
C ASP A 39 -3.27 13.06 7.45
N THR A 40 -3.14 11.73 7.36
CA THR A 40 -4.15 10.85 6.75
C THR A 40 -5.44 10.95 7.55
N LYS A 41 -6.53 11.29 6.85
CA LYS A 41 -7.86 11.46 7.46
C LYS A 41 -8.73 10.22 7.36
N GLU A 42 -8.43 9.36 6.40
CA GLU A 42 -9.20 8.17 6.07
C GLU A 42 -8.23 7.04 5.73
N LEU A 43 -8.46 5.87 6.31
CA LEU A 43 -7.67 4.66 6.10
C LEU A 43 -8.60 3.47 5.98
N LEU A 44 -8.20 2.45 5.23
CA LEU A 44 -8.98 1.24 5.10
C LEU A 44 -8.61 0.31 6.25
N ASP A 45 -9.59 -0.24 6.95
CA ASP A 45 -9.33 -1.26 7.96
C ASP A 45 -8.97 -2.61 7.33
N ALA A 46 -8.72 -3.63 8.14
CA ALA A 46 -8.36 -4.98 7.69
C ALA A 46 -9.41 -5.64 6.78
N HIS A 47 -10.65 -5.13 6.74
CA HIS A 47 -11.71 -5.59 5.86
C HIS A 47 -11.82 -4.77 4.57
N GLY A 48 -10.99 -3.73 4.42
CA GLY A 48 -11.07 -2.81 3.30
C GLY A 48 -12.17 -1.76 3.45
N GLU A 49 -12.74 -1.58 4.64
CA GLU A 49 -13.75 -0.54 4.87
C GLU A 49 -13.07 0.80 5.17
N CYS A 50 -13.53 1.87 4.52
CA CYS A 50 -12.98 3.20 4.74
C CYS A 50 -13.44 3.76 6.10
N ARG A 51 -12.47 4.11 6.95
CA ARG A 51 -12.70 4.59 8.31
C ARG A 51 -11.97 5.90 8.53
N LYS A 52 -12.61 6.82 9.26
CA LYS A 52 -11.98 8.11 9.59
C LYS A 52 -10.99 7.94 10.72
N VAL A 53 -9.77 8.40 10.48
CA VAL A 53 -8.69 8.40 11.47
C VAL A 53 -8.87 9.57 12.42
N GLU A 54 -8.86 9.29 13.72
CA GLU A 54 -8.90 10.29 14.77
C GLU A 54 -7.50 10.59 15.31
N SER A 55 -6.72 9.54 15.59
CA SER A 55 -5.37 9.69 16.13
C SER A 55 -4.49 8.46 15.91
N TYR A 56 -3.20 8.64 16.14
CA TYR A 56 -2.19 7.59 16.13
C TYR A 56 -1.52 7.51 17.48
N GLU A 57 -1.23 6.28 17.93
CA GLU A 57 -0.53 6.02 19.18
C GLU A 57 0.57 4.98 18.94
N PHE A 58 1.77 5.21 19.48
CA PHE A 58 2.81 4.19 19.49
C PHE A 58 2.78 3.42 20.82
N SER A 59 2.46 2.12 20.75
CA SER A 59 2.46 1.26 21.93
C SER A 59 3.88 0.76 22.21
N THR A 60 4.43 1.17 23.35
CA THR A 60 5.75 0.71 23.81
C THR A 60 5.73 -0.75 24.27
N TRP A 61 4.56 -1.31 24.56
CA TRP A 61 4.42 -2.73 24.91
C TRP A 61 4.47 -3.63 23.68
N SER A 62 3.67 -3.34 22.65
CA SER A 62 3.65 -4.14 21.43
C SER A 62 4.71 -3.73 20.41
N GLN A 63 5.38 -2.58 20.62
CA GLN A 63 6.30 -1.98 19.66
C GLN A 63 5.64 -1.71 18.30
N ARG A 64 4.32 -1.46 18.28
CA ARG A 64 3.51 -1.24 17.08
C ARG A 64 2.74 0.07 17.18
N TRP A 65 2.48 0.65 16.02
CA TRP A 65 1.57 1.79 15.89
C TRP A 65 0.12 1.31 15.91
N VAL A 66 -0.72 2.03 16.64
CA VAL A 66 -2.17 1.85 16.73
C VAL A 66 -2.83 3.05 16.07
N VAL A 67 -3.81 2.79 15.22
CA VAL A 67 -4.68 3.78 14.57
C VAL A 67 -6.02 3.76 15.30
N HIS A 68 -6.40 4.90 15.85
CA HIS A 68 -7.71 5.08 16.46
C HIS A 68 -8.66 5.69 15.42
N PHE A 69 -9.77 5.01 15.19
CA PHE A 69 -10.82 5.46 14.28
C PHE A 69 -11.93 6.19 15.04
N ASP A 70 -12.78 6.92 14.31
CA ASP A 70 -13.94 7.66 14.84
C ASP A 70 -14.95 6.81 15.63
N SER A 71 -14.86 5.48 15.52
CA SER A 71 -15.74 4.51 16.15
C SER A 71 -15.07 3.15 16.26
N GLY A 72 -15.36 2.43 17.34
CA GLY A 72 -14.83 1.08 17.59
C GLY A 72 -13.45 1.05 18.25
N PRO A 73 -12.87 -0.14 18.43
CA PRO A 73 -11.50 -0.28 18.95
C PRO A 73 -10.48 0.20 17.91
N GLY A 74 -9.33 0.67 18.39
CA GLY A 74 -8.18 0.95 17.53
C GLY A 74 -7.63 -0.33 16.89
N SER A 75 -7.05 -0.19 15.70
CA SER A 75 -6.40 -1.27 14.94
C SER A 75 -4.89 -1.05 14.90
N TYR A 76 -4.10 -2.11 14.72
CA TYR A 76 -2.70 -1.90 14.41
C TYR A 76 -2.55 -1.31 13.00
N ALA A 77 -1.62 -0.37 12.84
CA ALA A 77 -1.40 0.31 11.58
C ALA A 77 -1.04 -0.67 10.45
N ASP A 78 -0.28 -1.71 10.77
CA ASP A 78 0.15 -2.77 9.86
C ASP A 78 -0.94 -3.84 9.61
N ASP A 79 -2.14 -3.65 10.16
CA ASP A 79 -3.35 -4.37 9.77
C ASP A 79 -4.30 -3.48 8.94
N CYS A 80 -3.94 -2.21 8.68
CA CYS A 80 -4.71 -1.26 7.89
C CYS A 80 -4.08 -1.05 6.52
N HIS A 81 -4.82 -0.45 5.57
CA HIS A 81 -4.38 -0.27 4.19
C HIS A 81 -4.58 1.17 3.69
N LEU A 82 -3.60 1.71 2.96
CA LEU A 82 -3.75 2.99 2.23
C LEU A 82 -4.55 2.82 0.93
N THR A 83 -4.53 1.62 0.36
CA THR A 83 -5.27 1.27 -0.86
C THR A 83 -6.12 0.04 -0.63
N PRO A 84 -7.25 -0.14 -1.34
CA PRO A 84 -8.12 -1.29 -1.15
C PRO A 84 -7.34 -2.60 -1.16
N PRO A 85 -7.46 -3.43 -0.09
CA PRO A 85 -6.72 -4.68 0.00
C PRO A 85 -7.02 -5.57 -1.20
N ASP A 86 -6.05 -6.38 -1.57
CA ASP A 86 -6.26 -7.38 -2.62
C ASP A 86 -7.17 -8.50 -2.11
N SER A 87 -7.94 -9.12 -3.00
CA SER A 87 -8.81 -10.24 -2.64
C SER A 87 -8.88 -11.26 -3.77
N LEU A 88 -9.28 -12.50 -3.45
CA LEU A 88 -9.51 -13.53 -4.48
C LEU A 88 -10.64 -13.12 -5.43
N GLU A 89 -11.67 -12.45 -4.92
CA GLU A 89 -12.78 -11.90 -5.73
C GLU A 89 -12.27 -10.84 -6.71
N LYS A 90 -11.49 -9.87 -6.23
CA LYS A 90 -10.86 -8.86 -7.09
C LYS A 90 -9.94 -9.48 -8.14
N LEU A 91 -9.16 -10.50 -7.77
CA LEU A 91 -8.32 -11.21 -8.72
C LEU A 91 -9.15 -11.94 -9.78
N ALA A 92 -10.27 -12.56 -9.39
CA ALA A 92 -11.19 -13.19 -10.31
C ALA A 92 -11.79 -12.15 -11.28
N ASP A 93 -12.29 -11.02 -10.78
CA ASP A 93 -12.81 -9.93 -11.60
C ASP A 93 -11.77 -9.41 -12.60
N ASP A 94 -10.53 -9.22 -12.14
CA ASP A 94 -9.43 -8.77 -13.00
C ASP A 94 -9.11 -9.76 -14.13
N LEU A 95 -9.27 -11.07 -13.89
CA LEU A 95 -9.09 -12.13 -14.87
C LEU A 95 -10.29 -12.28 -15.80
N ASP A 96 -11.51 -12.16 -15.28
CA ASP A 96 -12.75 -12.20 -16.06
C ASP A 96 -12.80 -11.05 -17.06
N ARG A 97 -12.33 -9.84 -16.69
CA ARG A 97 -12.13 -8.73 -17.64
C ARG A 97 -11.29 -9.13 -18.86
N VAL A 98 -10.25 -9.94 -18.66
CA VAL A 98 -9.41 -10.43 -19.76
C VAL A 98 -10.16 -11.46 -20.61
N ALA A 99 -10.87 -12.40 -19.96
CA ALA A 99 -11.60 -13.47 -20.61
C ALA A 99 -12.79 -12.97 -21.45
N ASP A 100 -13.48 -11.93 -20.99
CA ASP A 100 -14.69 -11.39 -21.63
C ASP A 100 -14.38 -10.51 -22.87
N ARG A 101 -13.13 -10.07 -23.05
CA ARG A 101 -12.73 -9.29 -24.22
C ARG A 101 -12.17 -10.18 -25.33
N GLN A 102 -12.73 -10.05 -26.53
CA GLN A 102 -12.27 -10.76 -27.74
C GLN A 102 -10.78 -10.56 -28.06
N ASP A 103 -10.21 -9.41 -27.68
CA ASP A 103 -8.79 -9.09 -27.84
C ASP A 103 -8.06 -9.01 -26.50
N GLY A 104 -8.52 -9.75 -25.47
CA GLY A 104 -7.98 -9.80 -24.12
C GLY A 104 -6.47 -9.66 -24.08
N THR A 105 -5.99 -8.52 -23.58
CA THR A 105 -4.56 -8.23 -23.45
C THR A 105 -4.19 -8.11 -21.98
N ALA A 106 -2.89 -8.12 -21.69
CA ALA A 106 -2.36 -7.75 -20.38
C ALA A 106 -2.78 -6.32 -19.94
N CYS A 107 -3.17 -5.43 -20.87
CA CYS A 107 -3.72 -4.11 -20.52
C CYS A 107 -5.10 -4.23 -19.89
N THR A 108 -5.95 -5.12 -20.41
CA THR A 108 -7.31 -5.35 -19.92
C THR A 108 -7.32 -5.83 -18.47
N TYR A 109 -6.33 -6.64 -18.09
CA TYR A 109 -6.14 -7.08 -16.70
C TYR A 109 -6.03 -5.90 -15.73
N LEU A 110 -5.38 -4.81 -16.16
CA LEU A 110 -5.17 -3.59 -15.38
C LEU A 110 -6.30 -2.56 -15.56
N ASP A 111 -7.42 -2.94 -16.18
CA ASP A 111 -8.51 -2.04 -16.55
C ASP A 111 -8.12 -0.93 -17.53
N ARG A 112 -7.14 -1.22 -18.41
CA ARG A 112 -6.61 -0.24 -19.36
C ARG A 112 -6.97 -0.59 -20.79
N ASP A 113 -7.12 0.44 -21.61
CA ASP A 113 -7.26 0.28 -23.04
C ASP A 113 -5.97 -0.24 -23.68
N ARG A 114 -6.13 -0.90 -24.83
CA ARG A 114 -5.00 -1.50 -25.53
C ARG A 114 -4.01 -0.41 -25.96
N ARG A 115 -2.73 -0.59 -25.59
CA ARG A 115 -1.60 0.35 -25.81
C ARG A 115 -1.66 1.63 -24.98
N ASP A 116 -2.56 1.72 -24.00
CA ASP A 116 -2.47 2.74 -22.97
C ASP A 116 -1.35 2.37 -21.98
N CYS A 117 -0.11 2.67 -22.36
CA CYS A 117 1.10 2.27 -21.64
C CYS A 117 1.61 3.31 -20.64
N GLU A 118 1.20 4.58 -20.76
CA GLU A 118 1.72 5.68 -19.94
C GLU A 118 1.28 5.51 -18.48
N GLY A 119 2.25 5.30 -17.57
CA GLY A 119 1.97 5.04 -16.16
C GLY A 119 1.43 3.63 -15.90
N CYS A 120 1.62 2.70 -16.83
CA CYS A 120 1.24 1.30 -16.64
C CYS A 120 2.15 0.62 -15.60
N LYS A 121 1.59 -0.22 -14.73
CA LYS A 121 2.36 -1.02 -13.74
C LYS A 121 3.44 -1.93 -14.37
N PHE A 122 3.25 -2.28 -15.63
CA PHE A 122 4.18 -3.11 -16.41
C PHE A 122 5.07 -2.29 -17.34
N GLU A 123 4.96 -0.96 -17.33
CA GLU A 123 5.84 -0.07 -18.08
C GLU A 123 7.30 -0.26 -17.63
N HIS A 124 8.24 -0.12 -18.57
CA HIS A 124 9.70 -0.24 -18.34
C HIS A 124 10.19 -1.57 -17.73
N ARG A 125 9.41 -2.65 -17.81
CA ARG A 125 9.89 -3.99 -17.44
C ARG A 125 10.78 -4.57 -18.53
N ASP A 126 11.83 -5.29 -18.15
CA ASP A 126 12.73 -6.02 -19.08
C ASP A 126 12.09 -7.29 -19.69
N CYS A 127 10.76 -7.38 -19.72
CA CYS A 127 10.01 -8.54 -20.18
C CYS A 127 8.72 -8.13 -20.89
N THR A 128 8.08 -9.09 -21.56
CA THR A 128 6.80 -8.81 -22.25
C THR A 128 5.68 -8.53 -21.25
N CYS A 129 4.67 -7.75 -21.65
CA CYS A 129 3.51 -7.47 -20.79
C CYS A 129 2.77 -8.76 -20.35
N VAL A 130 2.76 -9.79 -21.20
CA VAL A 130 2.15 -11.10 -20.87
C VAL A 130 2.92 -11.78 -19.73
N GLU A 131 4.26 -11.75 -19.79
CA GLU A 131 5.10 -12.32 -18.75
C GLU A 131 5.00 -11.54 -17.43
N ALA A 132 4.94 -10.21 -17.50
CA ALA A 132 4.71 -9.35 -16.34
C ALA A 132 3.35 -9.61 -15.69
N PHE A 133 2.29 -9.75 -16.51
CA PHE A 133 0.95 -10.13 -16.08
C PHE A 133 0.93 -11.48 -15.35
N LEU A 134 1.50 -12.54 -15.93
CA LEU A 134 1.54 -13.87 -15.32
C LEU A 134 2.31 -13.86 -13.98
N ARG A 135 3.40 -13.10 -13.90
CA ARG A 135 4.14 -12.92 -12.64
C ARG A 135 3.33 -12.18 -11.59
N ASP A 136 2.56 -11.17 -11.98
CA ASP A 136 1.72 -10.42 -11.05
C ASP A 136 0.59 -11.28 -10.50
N VAL A 137 -0.11 -12.03 -11.35
CA VAL A 137 -1.13 -13.01 -10.93
C VAL A 137 -0.53 -14.02 -9.96
N ALA A 138 0.61 -14.62 -10.28
CA ALA A 138 1.27 -15.56 -9.38
C ALA A 138 1.64 -14.92 -8.03
N ALA A 139 2.14 -13.67 -8.04
CA ALA A 139 2.47 -12.95 -6.81
C ALA A 139 1.23 -12.64 -5.97
N ARG A 140 0.10 -12.24 -6.59
CA ARG A 140 -1.18 -12.03 -5.90
C ARG A 140 -1.69 -13.31 -5.26
N ILE A 141 -1.65 -14.43 -5.97
CA ILE A 141 -2.05 -15.74 -5.44
C ILE A 141 -1.21 -16.12 -4.21
N ARG A 142 0.12 -15.94 -4.24
CA ARG A 142 0.97 -16.26 -3.09
C ARG A 142 0.66 -15.37 -1.87
N ARG A 143 0.45 -14.06 -2.09
CA ARG A 143 0.05 -13.13 -1.03
C ARG A 143 -1.29 -13.53 -0.41
N LEU A 144 -2.29 -13.80 -1.25
CA LEU A 144 -3.63 -14.20 -0.82
C LEU A 144 -3.67 -15.61 -0.20
N GLY A 145 -2.75 -16.50 -0.61
CA GLY A 145 -2.58 -17.85 -0.06
C GLY A 145 -1.84 -17.90 1.28
N GLY A 146 -1.41 -16.75 1.83
CA GLY A 146 -0.73 -16.67 3.12
C GLY A 146 0.75 -17.05 3.09
N GLU A 147 1.39 -17.14 1.91
CA GLU A 147 2.84 -17.34 1.79
C GLU A 147 3.65 -16.05 2.06
N SER A 148 2.98 -14.95 2.41
CA SER A 148 3.61 -13.73 2.90
C SER A 148 3.60 -13.73 4.43
N LYS A 149 4.59 -14.36 5.05
CA LYS A 149 4.87 -14.23 6.48
C LYS A 149 6.37 -14.17 6.73
#